data_AF-J9F4G9-F1
#
_entry.id   AF-J9F4G9-F1
#
_cell.length_a   1.000
_cell.length_b   1.000
_cell.length_c   1.000
_cell.angle_alpha   90.00
_cell.angle_beta   90.00
_cell.angle_gamma   90.00
#
_symmetry.space_group_name_H-M   'P 1'
#
loop_
_entity.id
_entity.type
_entity.pdbx_description
1 polymer ?
#
loop_
_entity_poly.entity_id
_entity_poly.type
_entity_poly.pdbx_seq_one_letter_code
_entity_poly.pdbx_strand_id
1 'polypeptide(L)' 'NLFLNGKIDVDQLYQNVHERSSLSVGDVKNVMDTLATLLAEELREGRSVHLEGVGYLAPVLKSTEKVTRFTKNKWNKVA' A
#
# COMPACT_ATOMS: atom_id res chain seq x y z
N ASN A 1 -10.78 20.83 -5.77
CA ASN A 1 -10.46 21.46 -4.47
C ASN A 1 -10.05 20.40 -3.48
N LEU A 2 -8.78 20.41 -3.07
CA LEU A 2 -8.36 19.72 -1.86
C LEU A 2 -8.74 20.62 -0.68
N PHE A 3 -9.67 20.17 0.17
CA PHE A 3 -10.18 20.97 1.29
C PHE A 3 -9.18 21.06 2.46
N LEU A 4 -8.22 20.13 2.52
CA LEU A 4 -7.20 20.06 3.55
C LEU A 4 -5.83 19.85 2.87
N ASN A 5 -4.96 20.87 2.91
CA ASN A 5 -3.54 20.73 2.55
C ASN A 5 -2.76 20.24 3.78
N GLY A 6 -3.18 19.12 4.36
CA GLY A 6 -2.69 18.64 5.65
C GLY A 6 -2.16 17.21 5.59
N LYS A 7 -1.19 16.92 6.46
CA LYS A 7 -0.84 15.55 6.85
C LYS A 7 -1.74 15.15 8.02
N ILE A 8 -2.22 13.92 8.01
CA ILE A 8 -2.90 13.34 9.17
C ILE A 8 -1.96 12.30 9.79
N ASP A 9 -1.87 12.30 11.12
CA ASP A 9 -1.17 11.24 11.84
C ASP A 9 -2.02 9.96 11.80
N VAL A 10 -1.38 8.82 11.61
CA VAL A 10 -2.07 7.53 11.64
C VAL A 10 -2.67 7.25 13.01
N ASP A 11 -2.06 7.75 14.09
CA ASP A 11 -2.63 7.62 15.43
C ASP A 11 -3.99 8.34 15.56
N GLN A 12 -4.16 9.47 14.86
CA GLN A 12 -5.47 10.14 14.80
C GLN A 12 -6.49 9.31 14.04
N LEU A 13 -6.08 8.59 12.98
CA LEU A 13 -6.97 7.68 12.27
C LEU A 13 -7.39 6.50 13.15
N TYR A 14 -6.50 5.96 13.98
CA TYR A 14 -6.86 4.90 14.93
C TYR A 14 -7.90 5.36 15.95
N GLN A 15 -7.74 6.58 16.49
CA GLN A 15 -8.76 7.17 17.36
C GLN A 15 -10.10 7.34 16.63
N ASN A 16 -10.09 7.84 15.39
CA ASN A 16 -11.31 8.00 14.61
C ASN A 16 -12.05 6.66 14.37
N VAL A 17 -11.32 5.55 14.19
CA VAL A 17 -11.92 4.21 14.07
C VAL A 17 -12.48 3.74 15.40
N HIS A 18 -11.75 3.95 16.50
CA HIS A 18 -12.21 3.64 17.85
C HIS A 18 -13.53 4.36 18.17
N GLU A 19 -13.63 5.66 17.87
CA GLU A 19 -14.84 6.46 18.09
C GLU A 19 -16.04 6.01 17.23
N ARG A 20 -15.80 5.29 16.13
CA ARG A 20 -16.82 4.89 15.14
C ARG A 20 -17.11 3.38 15.14
N SER A 21 -16.50 2.63 16.05
CA SER A 21 -16.64 1.18 16.14
C SER A 21 -16.59 0.72 17.60
N SER A 22 -16.66 -0.59 17.83
CA SER A 22 -16.47 -1.19 19.16
C SER A 22 -15.02 -1.62 19.44
N LEU A 23 -14.10 -1.38 18.51
CA LEU A 23 -12.70 -1.79 18.65
C LEU A 23 -11.95 -0.82 19.55
N SER A 24 -11.07 -1.32 20.42
CA SER A 24 -10.13 -0.46 21.12
C SER A 24 -9.06 0.07 20.17
N VAL A 25 -8.39 1.17 20.52
CA VAL A 25 -7.25 1.69 19.75
C VAL A 25 -6.16 0.63 19.58
N GLY A 26 -5.95 -0.23 20.60
CA GLY A 26 -5.00 -1.34 20.54
C GLY A 26 -5.39 -2.39 19.50
N ASP A 27 -6.68 -2.74 19.42
CA ASP A 27 -7.18 -3.69 18.43
C ASP A 27 -7.02 -3.14 17.01
N VAL A 28 -7.34 -1.86 16.79
CA VAL A 28 -7.20 -1.21 15.47
C VAL A 28 -5.73 -1.22 15.03
N LYS A 29 -4.80 -0.88 15.92
CA LYS A 29 -3.35 -0.94 15.65
C LYS A 29 -2.93 -2.35 15.25
N ASN A 30 -3.30 -3.34 16.06
CA ASN A 30 -2.95 -4.73 15.79
C ASN A 30 -3.49 -5.24 14.45
N VAL A 31 -4.73 -4.90 14.10
CA VAL A 31 -5.31 -5.26 12.80
C VAL A 31 -4.54 -4.61 11.64
N MET A 32 -4.19 -3.34 11.77
CA MET A 32 -3.47 -2.62 10.72
C MET A 32 -2.05 -3.14 10.52
N ASP A 33 -1.33 -3.44 11.61
CA ASP A 33 0.02 -4.04 11.55
C ASP A 33 -0.02 -5.46 10.96
N THR A 34 -1.01 -6.25 11.36
CA THR A 34 -1.23 -7.61 10.82
C THR A 34 -1.55 -7.56 9.34
N LEU A 35 -2.47 -6.69 8.93
CA LEU A 35 -2.83 -6.53 7.53
C LEU A 35 -1.64 -6.05 6.70
N ALA A 36 -0.85 -5.10 7.20
CA ALA A 36 0.36 -4.64 6.52
C ALA A 36 1.36 -5.78 6.28
N THR A 37 1.50 -6.68 7.25
CA THR A 37 2.37 -7.87 7.14
C THR A 37 1.87 -8.81 6.06
N LEU A 38 0.58 -9.16 6.08
CA LEU A 38 -0.02 -10.02 5.06
C LEU A 38 0.09 -9.41 3.66
N LEU A 39 -0.17 -8.11 3.52
CA LEU A 39 0.01 -7.41 2.25
C LEU A 39 1.46 -7.48 1.76
N ALA A 40 2.43 -7.30 2.64
CA ALA A 40 3.85 -7.41 2.28
C ALA A 40 4.22 -8.82 1.80
N GLU A 41 3.66 -9.87 2.40
CA GLU A 41 3.84 -11.26 1.97
C GLU A 41 3.28 -11.50 0.57
N GLU A 42 2.06 -11.03 0.30
CA GLU A 42 1.42 -11.14 -1.02
C GLU A 42 2.23 -10.39 -2.11
N LEU A 43 2.68 -9.17 -1.81
CA LEU A 43 3.49 -8.35 -2.72
C LEU A 43 4.85 -9.00 -2.99
N ARG A 44 5.48 -9.61 -1.98
CA ARG A 44 6.76 -10.34 -2.12
C ARG A 44 6.63 -11.51 -3.10
N GLU A 45 5.47 -12.15 -3.15
CA GLU A 45 5.15 -13.22 -4.09
C GLU A 45 4.69 -12.72 -5.47
N GLY A 46 4.82 -11.41 -5.75
CA GLY A 46 4.46 -10.83 -7.05
C GLY A 46 2.96 -10.56 -7.24
N ARG A 47 2.12 -10.78 -6.22
CA ARG A 47 0.67 -10.64 -6.33
C ARG A 47 0.26 -9.18 -6.12
N SER A 48 -0.77 -8.75 -6.85
CA SER A 48 -1.42 -7.46 -6.65
C SER A 48 -2.62 -7.63 -5.72
N VAL A 49 -2.75 -6.77 -4.71
CA VAL A 49 -3.86 -6.80 -3.76
C VAL A 49 -4.74 -5.58 -3.94
N HIS A 50 -6.06 -5.78 -4.00
CA HIS A 50 -7.05 -4.72 -4.04
C HIS A 50 -7.65 -4.53 -2.65
N LEU A 51 -7.55 -3.31 -2.11
CA LEU A 51 -8.25 -2.89 -0.91
C LEU A 51 -9.45 -2.03 -1.34
N GLU A 52 -10.65 -2.57 -1.17
CA GLU A 52 -11.88 -1.88 -1.52
C GLU A 52 -11.98 -0.52 -0.81
N GLY A 53 -12.35 0.52 -1.55
CA GLY A 53 -12.41 1.89 -1.04
C GLY A 53 -11.05 2.60 -0.90
N VAL A 54 -9.93 1.91 -1.16
CA VAL A 54 -8.57 2.48 -1.10
C VAL A 54 -7.87 2.42 -2.45
N GLY A 55 -7.77 1.23 -3.05
CA GLY A 55 -7.12 1.00 -4.35
C GLY A 55 -6.22 -0.23 -4.39
N TYR A 56 -5.29 -0.24 -5.35
CA TYR A 56 -4.41 -1.38 -5.60
C TYR A 56 -3.01 -1.17 -5.03
N LEU A 57 -2.50 -2.20 -4.38
CA LEU A 57 -1.09 -2.37 -4.05
C LEU A 57 -0.51 -3.41 -4.99
N ALA A 58 0.53 -3.05 -5.75
CA ALA A 58 1.17 -3.93 -6.70
C ALA A 58 2.70 -3.79 -6.62
N PRO A 59 3.46 -4.89 -6.73
CA PRO A 59 4.90 -4.82 -6.79
C PRO A 59 5.34 -4.18 -8.11
N VAL A 60 6.34 -3.31 -8.04
CA VAL A 60 6.91 -2.66 -9.22
C VAL A 60 8.38 -3.02 -9.33
N LEU A 61 8.75 -3.63 -10.45
CA LEU A 61 10.15 -3.87 -10.78
C LEU A 61 10.75 -2.59 -11.33
N LYS A 62 11.85 -2.14 -10.71
CA LYS A 62 12.67 -1.06 -11.25
C LYS A 62 13.91 -1.67 -11.89
N SER A 63 14.26 -1.19 -13.08
CA SER A 63 15.53 -1.57 -13.70
C SER A 63 16.69 -1.14 -12.79
N THR A 64 17.68 -2.02 -12.63
CA THR A 64 18.92 -1.75 -11.88
C THR A 64 19.82 -0.77 -12.62
N GLU A 65 19.62 -0.60 -13.93
CA GLU A 65 20.40 0.28 -14.77
C GLU A 65 19.50 1.25 -15.54
N LYS A 66 20.11 2.34 -16.04
CA LYS A 66 19.39 3.26 -16.91
C LYS A 66 19.07 2.55 -18.23
N VAL A 67 17.78 2.42 -18.53
CA VAL A 67 17.33 1.94 -19.85
C VAL A 67 17.79 2.95 -20.91
N THR A 68 18.56 2.48 -21.89
CA THR A 68 19.05 3.28 -23.02
C THR A 68 18.42 2.83 -24.33
N ARG A 69 18.71 3.54 -25.43
CA ARG A 69 18.21 3.13 -26.76
C ARG A 69 18.70 1.74 -27.19
N PHE A 70 19.80 1.26 -26.64
CA PHE A 70 20.44 -0.02 -26.94
C PHE A 70 20.05 -1.15 -25.97
N THR A 71 19.31 -0.85 -24.89
CA THR A 71 18.85 -1.87 -23.94
C THR A 71 17.94 -2.87 -24.66
N LYS A 72 18.35 -4.15 -24.63
CA LYS A 72 17.58 -5.26 -25.23
C LYS A 72 16.23 -5.37 -24.54
N ASN A 73 15.20 -5.78 -25.30
CA ASN A 73 13.85 -6.07 -24.78
C ASN A 73 13.16 -4.89 -24.05
N LYS A 74 13.58 -3.64 -24.28
CA LYS A 74 13.03 -2.45 -23.60
C LYS A 74 11.51 -2.21 -23.79
N TRP A 75 10.90 -2.90 -24.76
CA TRP A 75 9.46 -2.83 -25.05
C TRP A 75 8.71 -4.11 -24.67
N ASN A 76 9.42 -5.15 -24.22
CA ASN A 76 8.80 -6.41 -23.89
C ASN A 76 8.26 -6.32 -22.47
N LYS A 77 6.94 -6.46 -22.34
CA LYS A 77 6.29 -6.64 -21.05
C LYS A 77 6.22 -8.14 -20.80
N VAL A 78 6.90 -8.61 -19.76
CA VAL A 78 6.63 -9.96 -19.22
C VAL A 78 5.27 -9.90 -18.53
N ALA A 79 4.36 -10.76 -18.97
CA ALA A 79 3.02 -10.93 -18.42
C ALA A 79 3.05 -11.85 -17.20
#